data_AF-A0A1I5PYA7-F1
#
_entry.id   AF-A0A1I5PYA7-F1
#
_cell.length_a   1.000
_cell.length_b   1.000
_cell.length_c   1.000
_cell.angle_alpha   90.00
_cell.angle_beta   90.00
_cell.angle_gamma   90.00
#
_symmetry.space_group_name_H-M   'P 1'
#
loop_
_entity.id
_entity.type
_entity.pdbx_description
1 polymer ?
#
loop_
_entity_poly.entity_id
_entity_poly.type
_entity_poly.pdbx_seq_one_letter_code
_entity_poly.pdbx_strand_id
1 'polypeptide(L)'
;MDPIALLLLGGVWLFDVAALSPLLLFDATKRLLADRPTGNLVANHVLAATGYAVVHVLVAFAPGIATGNVGFGWLAAATLGLLGSSWIALAVVVPLLGWWDPGERDGWDGRLALGAVAVGYVGFVAAAVVFAALGLLAVFARYPG
;
A
#
# COMPACT_ATOMS: atom_id res chain seq x y z
N MET A 1 13.08 21.92 8.74
CA MET A 1 12.11 20.83 8.92
C MET A 1 12.58 19.99 10.10
N ASP A 2 11.68 19.50 10.94
CA ASP A 2 12.02 18.65 12.09
C ASP A 2 12.68 17.33 11.61
N PRO A 3 13.90 16.98 12.08
CA PRO A 3 14.57 15.72 11.73
C PRO A 3 13.72 14.47 11.98
N ILE A 4 12.87 14.49 13.02
CA ILE A 4 11.98 13.37 13.35
C ILE A 4 10.90 13.21 12.27
N ALA A 5 10.33 14.32 11.79
CA ALA A 5 9.34 14.30 10.71
C ALA A 5 9.92 13.75 9.41
N LEU A 6 11.16 14.09 9.06
CA LEU A 6 11.85 13.55 7.89
C LEU A 6 12.11 12.03 8.03
N LEU A 7 12.49 11.57 9.23
CA LEU A 7 12.66 10.15 9.53
C LEU A 7 11.33 9.37 9.42
N LEU A 8 10.23 9.93 9.91
CA LEU A 8 8.90 9.33 9.80
C LEU A 8 8.44 9.25 8.34
N LEU A 9 8.61 10.32 7.57
CA LEU A 9 8.31 10.34 6.13
C LEU A 9 9.15 9.31 5.36
N GLY A 10 10.45 9.24 5.66
CA GLY A 10 11.35 8.24 5.08
C GLY A 10 10.95 6.82 5.45
N GLY A 11 10.52 6.59 6.70
CA GLY A 11 10.03 5.30 7.17
C GLY A 11 8.74 4.85 6.48
N VAL A 12 7.77 5.76 6.30
CA VAL A 12 6.53 5.47 5.57
C VAL A 12 6.84 5.17 4.09
N TRP A 13 7.69 5.98 3.46
CA TRP A 13 8.11 5.73 2.08
C TRP A 13 8.80 4.38 1.92
N LEU A 14 9.73 4.02 2.82
CA LEU A 14 10.40 2.72 2.81
C LEU A 14 9.41 1.56 3.01
N PHE A 15 8.45 1.73 3.91
CA PHE A 15 7.38 0.76 4.12
C PHE A 15 6.56 0.55 2.85
N ASP A 16 6.13 1.63 2.20
CA ASP A 16 5.34 1.58 0.97
C ASP A 16 6.13 0.95 -0.19
N VAL A 17 7.42 1.30 -0.34
CA VAL A 17 8.32 0.65 -1.32
C VAL A 17 8.44 -0.84 -1.04
N ALA A 18 8.69 -1.24 0.21
CA ALA A 18 8.81 -2.64 0.58
C ALA A 18 7.51 -3.42 0.37
N ALA A 19 6.36 -2.80 0.64
CA ALA A 19 5.04 -3.37 0.42
C ALA A 19 4.70 -3.54 -1.07
N LEU A 20 5.18 -2.64 -1.93
CA LEU A 20 4.93 -2.67 -3.37
C LEU A 20 5.99 -3.49 -4.15
N SER A 21 7.16 -3.74 -3.57
CA SER A 21 8.26 -4.50 -4.18
C SER A 21 7.88 -5.91 -4.67
N PRO A 22 7.06 -6.71 -3.93
CA PRO A 22 6.62 -8.02 -4.41
C PRO A 22 5.84 -7.96 -5.73
N LEU A 23 5.20 -6.82 -6.04
CA LEU A 23 4.45 -6.65 -7.29
C LEU A 23 5.38 -6.60 -8.50
N LEU A 24 6.64 -6.19 -8.32
CA LEU A 24 7.66 -6.24 -9.38
C LEU A 24 8.10 -7.65 -9.75
N LEU A 25 7.75 -8.67 -8.96
CA LEU A 25 8.08 -10.05 -9.32
C LEU A 25 7.24 -10.53 -10.50
N PHE A 26 6.06 -9.94 -10.72
CA PHE A 26 5.16 -10.28 -11.82
C PHE A 26 5.52 -9.46 -13.07
N ASP A 27 5.72 -10.16 -14.20
CA ASP A 27 5.95 -9.56 -15.51
C ASP A 27 4.78 -8.68 -15.95
N ALA A 28 3.55 -8.98 -15.52
CA ALA A 28 2.39 -8.10 -15.76
C ALA A 28 2.61 -6.68 -15.21
N THR A 29 3.09 -6.56 -13.98
CA THR A 29 3.41 -5.26 -13.36
C THR A 29 4.62 -4.62 -14.03
N LYS A 30 5.60 -5.41 -14.45
CA LYS A 30 6.75 -4.89 -15.21
C LYS A 30 6.33 -4.33 -16.55
N ARG A 31 5.42 -4.96 -17.28
CA ARG A 31 4.87 -4.45 -18.55
C ARG A 31 4.09 -3.16 -18.36
N LEU A 32 3.25 -3.10 -17.32
CA LEU A 32 2.53 -1.88 -16.96
C LEU A 32 3.49 -0.71 -16.68
N LEU A 33 4.65 -1.00 -16.09
CA LEU A 33 5.68 -0.02 -15.73
C LEU A 33 6.84 0.04 -16.75
N ALA A 34 6.80 -0.66 -17.88
CA ALA A 34 7.95 -0.73 -18.80
C ALA A 34 8.07 0.55 -19.64
N ASP A 35 6.93 1.04 -20.15
CA ASP A 35 6.91 2.14 -21.12
C ASP A 35 6.39 3.46 -20.56
N ARG A 36 5.91 3.48 -19.30
CA ARG A 36 5.32 4.66 -18.66
C ARG A 36 5.56 4.71 -17.15
N PRO A 37 5.69 5.91 -16.57
CA PRO A 37 5.75 7.22 -17.22
C PRO A 37 7.09 7.53 -17.92
N THR A 38 8.14 6.77 -17.64
CA THR A 38 9.48 6.89 -18.25
C THR A 38 9.84 5.62 -19.01
N GLY A 39 10.91 5.62 -19.81
CA GLY A 39 11.43 4.38 -20.43
C GLY A 39 12.26 3.49 -19.48
N ASN A 40 12.20 3.72 -18.16
CA ASN A 40 12.99 3.01 -17.17
C ASN A 40 12.10 2.39 -16.09
N LEU A 41 12.11 1.05 -16.01
CA LEU A 41 11.30 0.27 -15.07
C LEU A 41 11.54 0.63 -13.60
N VAL A 42 12.80 0.82 -13.20
CA VAL A 42 13.15 1.17 -11.80
C VAL A 42 12.63 2.56 -11.47
N ALA A 43 12.82 3.52 -12.37
CA ALA A 43 12.30 4.88 -12.18
C ALA A 43 10.77 4.88 -12.09
N ASN A 44 10.09 4.11 -12.94
CA ASN A 44 8.63 3.98 -12.92
C ASN A 44 8.12 3.34 -11.63
N HIS A 45 8.83 2.34 -11.11
CA HIS A 45 8.49 1.76 -9.82
C HIS A 45 8.68 2.75 -8.67
N VAL A 46 9.81 3.45 -8.62
CA VAL A 46 10.07 4.47 -7.60
C VAL A 46 9.03 5.58 -7.68
N LEU A 47 8.64 6.01 -8.88
CA LEU A 47 7.58 7.01 -9.07
C LEU A 47 6.21 6.51 -8.61
N ALA A 48 5.84 5.26 -8.92
CA ALA A 48 4.60 4.66 -8.48
C ALA A 48 4.56 4.51 -6.95
N ALA A 49 5.64 4.02 -6.35
CA ALA A 49 5.77 3.90 -4.90
C ALA A 49 5.77 5.26 -4.20
N THR A 50 6.44 6.26 -4.78
CA THR A 50 6.44 7.63 -4.24
C THR A 50 5.07 8.27 -4.37
N GLY A 51 4.39 8.10 -5.49
CA GLY A 51 3.02 8.58 -5.69
C GLY A 51 2.06 7.95 -4.69
N TYR A 52 2.15 6.63 -4.49
CA TYR A 52 1.39 5.93 -3.46
C TYR A 52 1.72 6.46 -2.06
N ALA A 53 3.00 6.61 -1.71
CA ALA A 53 3.42 7.10 -0.40
C ALA A 53 2.94 8.53 -0.11
N VAL A 54 2.97 9.41 -1.11
CA VAL A 54 2.44 10.77 -0.98
C VAL A 54 0.93 10.73 -0.72
N VAL A 55 0.17 9.97 -1.50
CA VAL A 55 -1.28 9.81 -1.29
C VAL A 55 -1.55 9.17 0.08
N HIS A 56 -0.76 8.16 0.46
CA HIS A 56 -0.88 7.46 1.72
C HIS A 56 -0.68 8.42 2.89
N VAL A 57 0.39 9.20 2.91
CA VAL A 57 0.64 10.21 3.94
C VAL A 57 -0.47 11.26 3.96
N LEU A 58 -0.87 11.81 2.81
CA LEU A 58 -1.89 12.85 2.74
C LEU A 58 -3.23 12.37 3.30
N VAL A 59 -3.67 11.16 2.94
CA VAL A 59 -4.96 10.61 3.41
C VAL A 59 -4.86 10.13 4.85
N ALA A 60 -3.78 9.43 5.22
CA ALA A 60 -3.57 8.91 6.57
C ALA A 60 -3.47 10.03 7.61
N PHE A 61 -2.86 11.17 7.26
CA PHE A 61 -2.67 12.30 8.16
C PHE A 61 -3.63 13.48 7.91
N ALA A 62 -4.55 13.39 6.94
CA ALA A 62 -5.53 14.45 6.65
C ALA A 62 -6.29 14.96 7.89
N PRO A 63 -6.79 14.11 8.81
CA PRO A 63 -7.41 14.59 10.04
C PRO A 63 -6.43 15.31 10.95
N GLY A 64 -5.16 14.90 10.97
CA GLY A 64 -4.12 15.57 11.73
C GLY A 64 -3.84 16.98 11.24
N ILE A 65 -3.94 17.20 9.91
CA ILE A 65 -3.82 18.52 9.30
C ILE A 65 -5.00 19.41 9.70
N ALA A 66 -6.22 18.87 9.76
CA ALA A 66 -7.43 19.64 10.06
C ALA A 66 -7.68 19.83 11.57
N THR A 67 -7.28 18.87 12.40
CA THR A 67 -7.70 18.77 13.82
C THR A 67 -6.54 18.67 14.81
N GLY A 68 -5.29 18.55 14.33
CA GLY A 68 -4.11 18.36 15.17
C GLY A 68 -3.96 16.95 15.77
N ASN A 69 -4.90 16.04 15.49
CA ASN A 69 -4.88 14.67 16.00
C ASN A 69 -5.17 13.67 14.88
N VAL A 70 -4.47 12.54 14.91
CA VAL A 70 -4.75 11.40 14.03
C VAL A 70 -5.09 10.21 14.92
N GLY A 71 -6.35 9.81 14.90
CA GLY A 71 -6.79 8.61 15.60
C GLY A 71 -6.24 7.34 14.95
N PHE A 72 -5.83 6.36 15.76
CA PHE A 72 -5.39 5.05 15.27
C PHE A 72 -6.42 4.37 14.34
N GLY A 73 -7.72 4.48 14.68
CA GLY A 73 -8.80 3.95 13.84
C GLY A 73 -8.85 4.57 12.45
N TRP A 74 -8.49 5.85 12.31
CA TRP A 74 -8.38 6.50 11.00
C TRP A 74 -7.16 6.01 10.23
N LEU A 75 -5.99 5.89 10.87
CA LEU A 75 -4.79 5.37 10.21
C LEU A 75 -5.06 3.97 9.64
N ALA A 76 -5.64 3.08 10.46
CA ALA A 76 -6.00 1.74 10.01
C ALA A 76 -7.01 1.77 8.85
N ALA A 77 -8.08 2.56 8.96
CA ALA A 77 -9.10 2.68 7.91
C ALA A 77 -8.55 3.30 6.61
N ALA A 78 -7.70 4.31 6.71
CA ALA A 78 -7.06 4.98 5.58
C ALA A 78 -6.11 4.03 4.84
N THR A 79 -5.25 3.31 5.56
CA THR A 79 -4.34 2.32 4.95
C THR A 79 -5.12 1.20 4.27
N LEU A 80 -6.15 0.64 4.92
CA LEU A 80 -7.00 -0.39 4.31
C LEU A 80 -7.83 0.13 3.13
N GLY A 81 -8.35 1.36 3.23
CA GLY A 81 -9.10 2.02 2.18
C GLY A 81 -8.24 2.29 0.96
N LEU A 82 -7.00 2.75 1.14
CA LEU A 82 -6.04 2.96 0.06
C LEU A 82 -5.62 1.66 -0.60
N LEU A 83 -5.35 0.61 0.19
CA LEU A 83 -4.99 -0.69 -0.36
C LEU A 83 -6.15 -1.27 -1.20
N GLY A 84 -7.39 -1.12 -0.74
CA GLY A 84 -8.58 -1.50 -1.50
C GLY A 84 -8.78 -0.64 -2.75
N SER A 85 -8.57 0.67 -2.64
CA SER A 85 -8.61 1.61 -3.77
C SER A 85 -7.60 1.26 -4.85
N SER A 86 -6.36 0.92 -4.45
CA SER A 86 -5.30 0.49 -5.36
C SER A 86 -5.66 -0.81 -6.07
N TRP A 87 -6.27 -1.76 -5.37
CA TRP A 87 -6.77 -2.97 -5.99
C TRP A 87 -7.85 -2.67 -7.03
N ILE A 88 -8.82 -1.81 -6.73
CA ILE A 88 -9.86 -1.37 -7.67
C ILE A 88 -9.24 -0.64 -8.87
N ALA A 89 -8.29 0.25 -8.63
CA ALA A 89 -7.60 0.97 -9.68
C ALA A 89 -6.91 0.01 -10.65
N LEU A 90 -6.19 -0.99 -10.12
CA LEU A 90 -5.49 -2.00 -10.90
C LEU A 90 -6.45 -2.99 -11.60
N ALA A 91 -7.49 -3.47 -10.91
CA ALA A 91 -8.40 -4.48 -11.43
C ALA A 91 -9.48 -3.93 -12.38
N VAL A 92 -9.82 -2.65 -12.26
CA VAL A 92 -10.96 -2.04 -12.97
C VAL A 92 -10.54 -0.82 -13.78
N VAL A 93 -9.92 0.19 -13.15
CA VAL A 93 -9.67 1.48 -13.82
C VAL A 93 -8.61 1.37 -14.90
N VAL A 94 -7.44 0.80 -14.58
CA VAL A 94 -6.33 0.64 -15.53
C VAL A 94 -6.76 -0.20 -16.75
N PRO A 95 -7.55 -1.28 -16.59
CA PRO A 95 -8.12 -2.00 -17.72
C PRO A 95 -9.15 -1.22 -18.54
N LEU A 96 -10.05 -0.47 -17.90
CA LEU A 96 -11.01 0.37 -18.62
C LEU A 96 -10.33 1.45 -19.49
N LEU A 97 -9.14 1.89 -19.10
CA LEU A 97 -8.32 2.83 -19.87
C LEU A 97 -7.52 2.17 -21.00
N GLY A 98 -7.61 0.85 -21.16
CA GLY A 98 -6.87 0.07 -22.16
C GLY A 98 -5.37 0.02 -21.89
N TRP A 99 -4.92 0.31 -20.66
CA TRP A 99 -3.51 0.33 -20.31
C TRP A 99 -2.98 -1.04 -19.88
N TRP A 100 -3.87 -1.98 -19.56
CA TRP A 100 -3.56 -3.36 -19.19
C TRP A 100 -4.83 -4.21 -19.25
N ASP A 101 -4.79 -5.43 -19.78
CA ASP A 101 -5.88 -6.39 -19.61
C ASP A 101 -5.43 -7.63 -18.78
N PRO A 102 -5.93 -7.79 -17.54
CA PRO A 102 -5.67 -8.97 -16.71
C PRO A 102 -6.40 -10.23 -17.20
N GLY A 103 -7.30 -10.09 -18.17
CA GLY A 103 -8.12 -11.14 -18.77
C GLY A 103 -7.45 -11.88 -19.93
N GLU A 104 -6.41 -11.30 -20.55
CA GLU A 104 -5.74 -11.83 -21.75
C GLU A 104 -5.24 -13.27 -21.55
N ARG A 105 -5.11 -14.03 -22.64
CA ARG A 105 -4.69 -15.44 -22.60
C ARG A 105 -3.29 -15.64 -22.01
N ASP A 106 -2.42 -14.63 -22.14
CA ASP A 106 -1.09 -14.55 -21.51
C ASP A 106 -1.10 -13.75 -20.18
N GLY A 107 -2.26 -13.25 -19.76
CA GLY A 107 -2.51 -12.40 -18.59
C GLY A 107 -2.68 -13.14 -17.26
N TRP A 108 -2.38 -14.45 -17.21
CA TRP A 108 -2.36 -15.24 -15.96
C TRP A 108 -1.53 -14.57 -14.87
N ASP A 109 -0.41 -13.97 -15.29
CA ASP A 109 0.50 -13.26 -14.41
C ASP A 109 -0.10 -11.96 -13.83
N GLY A 110 -1.02 -11.33 -14.57
CA GLY A 110 -1.79 -10.17 -14.09
C GLY A 110 -2.83 -10.55 -13.03
N ARG A 111 -3.45 -11.73 -13.17
CA ARG A 111 -4.35 -12.28 -12.14
C ARG A 111 -3.59 -12.68 -10.89
N LEU A 112 -2.37 -13.22 -11.04
CA LEU A 112 -1.48 -13.51 -9.92
C LEU A 112 -1.00 -12.23 -9.21
N ALA A 113 -0.72 -11.15 -9.96
CA ALA A 113 -0.39 -9.86 -9.37
C ALA A 113 -1.57 -9.29 -8.55
N LEU A 114 -2.80 -9.32 -9.07
CA LEU A 114 -4.01 -8.94 -8.32
C LEU A 114 -4.25 -9.85 -7.11
N GLY A 115 -3.98 -11.14 -7.26
CA GLY A 115 -4.01 -12.13 -6.19
C GLY A 115 -2.98 -11.82 -5.10
N ALA A 116 -1.76 -11.43 -5.45
CA ALA A 116 -0.73 -11.05 -4.50
C ALA A 116 -1.09 -9.76 -3.74
N VAL A 117 -1.70 -8.77 -4.40
CA VAL A 117 -2.26 -7.59 -3.71
C VAL A 117 -3.36 -8.01 -2.73
N ALA A 118 -4.28 -8.89 -3.16
CA ALA A 118 -5.37 -9.38 -2.31
C ALA A 118 -4.87 -10.23 -1.13
N VAL A 119 -3.88 -11.10 -1.34
CA VAL A 119 -3.24 -11.89 -0.28
C VAL A 119 -2.44 -11.00 0.66
N GLY A 120 -1.75 -9.98 0.13
CA GLY A 120 -1.10 -8.94 0.92
C GLY A 120 -2.09 -8.18 1.79
N TYR A 121 -3.28 -7.84 1.27
CA TYR A 121 -4.39 -7.25 2.02
C TYR A 121 -4.81 -8.15 3.19
N VAL A 122 -5.06 -9.43 2.92
CA VAL A 122 -5.45 -10.40 3.94
C VAL A 122 -4.34 -10.60 4.98
N GLY A 123 -3.08 -10.70 4.55
CA GLY A 123 -1.91 -10.86 5.40
C GLY A 123 -1.70 -9.65 6.31
N PHE A 124 -1.87 -8.43 5.79
CA PHE A 124 -1.80 -7.20 6.57
C PHE A 124 -2.93 -7.13 7.62
N VAL A 125 -4.17 -7.44 7.23
CA VAL A 125 -5.30 -7.51 8.17
C VAL A 125 -5.04 -8.55 9.26
N ALA A 126 -4.55 -9.74 8.90
CA ALA A 126 -4.22 -10.80 9.86
C ALA A 126 -3.10 -10.36 10.82
N ALA A 127 -2.03 -9.75 10.32
CA ALA A 127 -0.95 -9.23 11.14
C ALA A 127 -1.44 -8.13 12.10
N ALA A 128 -2.27 -7.19 11.60
CA ALA A 128 -2.86 -6.15 12.43
C ALA A 128 -3.73 -6.72 13.56
N VAL A 129 -4.53 -7.75 13.27
CA VAL A 129 -5.34 -8.46 14.28
C VAL A 129 -4.44 -9.15 15.30
N VAL A 130 -3.38 -9.83 14.87
CA VAL A 130 -2.41 -10.49 15.77
C VAL A 130 -1.72 -9.48 16.68
N PHE A 131 -1.23 -8.36 16.14
CA PHE A 131 -0.62 -7.31 16.95
C PHE A 131 -1.61 -6.68 17.93
N ALA A 132 -2.87 -6.46 17.53
CA ALA A 132 -3.91 -5.98 18.43
C ALA A 132 -4.20 -6.97 19.56
N ALA A 133 -4.27 -8.27 19.25
CA ALA A 133 -4.46 -9.33 20.24
C ALA A 133 -3.28 -9.43 21.21
N LEU A 134 -2.04 -9.36 20.72
CA LEU A 134 -0.83 -9.34 21.55
C LEU A 134 -0.77 -8.09 22.43
N GLY A 135 -1.13 -6.92 21.90
CA GLY A 135 -1.25 -5.69 22.67
C GLY A 135 -2.28 -5.80 23.79
N LEU A 136 -3.46 -6.35 23.48
CA LEU A 136 -4.52 -6.61 24.46
C LEU A 136 -4.05 -7.58 25.56
N LEU A 137 -3.41 -8.69 25.18
CA LEU A 137 -2.82 -9.66 26.11
C LEU A 137 -1.75 -9.03 27.00
N ALA A 138 -0.90 -8.15 26.43
CA ALA A 138 0.11 -7.42 27.19
C ALA A 138 -0.50 -6.44 28.20
N VAL A 139 -1.63 -5.80 27.87
CA VAL A 139 -2.40 -4.95 28.81
C VAL A 139 -2.97 -5.80 29.95
N PHE A 140 -3.62 -6.93 29.65
CA PHE A 140 -4.16 -7.82 30.68
C PHE A 140 -3.07 -8.45 31.56
N ALA A 141 -1.90 -8.76 30.99
CA ALA A 141 -0.76 -9.28 31.75
C ALA A 141 -0.13 -8.23 32.69
N ARG A 142 -0.35 -6.93 32.44
CA ARG A 142 0.15 -5.82 33.28
C ARG A 142 -0.92 -5.22 34.19
N TYR A 143 -2.17 -5.67 34.13
CA TYR A 143 -3.24 -5.18 35.01
C TYR A 143 -3.11 -5.86 36.39
N PRO A 144 -2.73 -5.15 37.47
CA PRO A 144 -2.96 -5.65 38.81
C PRO A 144 -4.48 -5.55 39.05
N GLY A 145 -5.12 -6.67 39.40
CA GLY A 145 -6.57 -6.70 39.65
C GLY A 145 -7.03 -5.68 40.68
#